data_AF-A0A1B6FPY7-F1
#
_entry.id   AF-A0A1B6FPY7-F1
#
_cell.length_a   1.000
_cell.length_b   1.000
_cell.length_c   1.000
_cell.angle_alpha   90.00
_cell.angle_beta   90.00
_cell.angle_gamma   90.00
#
_symmetry.space_group_name_H-M   'P 1'
#
loop_
_entity.id
_entity.type
_entity.pdbx_description
1 polymer ?
#
loop_
_entity_poly.entity_id
_entity_poly.type
_entity_poly.pdbx_seq_one_letter_code
_entity_poly.pdbx_strand_id
1 'polypeptide(L)'
;IPVDKLIKGRFQDNFEFLQWFKKLFDANYDGREYDAYEARGGIPLGSGFQDNPGFQAPPPPRVPVKAPSASRIIQKQQVPKAQQQQNRVAPTVRQTQAMRGGDAGKIEELTAKMMEMNVTVEGLEKERDFYFGKLRAIEVLCQEQEGENTVLTKILDILYATEDGFAPPEELDGLVQHEDEEEAY
;
A
#
# COMPACT_ATOMS: atom_id res chain seq x y z
N ILE A 1 -29.03 2.00 1.05
CA ILE A 1 -28.19 3.17 0.69
C ILE A 1 -29.06 4.13 -0.14
N PRO A 2 -29.28 5.39 0.29
CA PRO A 2 -30.09 6.37 -0.48
C PRO A 2 -29.31 6.98 -1.66
N VAL A 3 -29.22 6.27 -2.78
CA VAL A 3 -28.40 6.65 -3.95
C VAL A 3 -28.78 8.03 -4.52
N ASP A 4 -30.08 8.35 -4.60
CA ASP A 4 -30.56 9.65 -5.11
C ASP A 4 -30.05 10.87 -4.32
N LYS A 5 -29.68 10.66 -3.05
CA LYS A 5 -29.07 11.71 -2.22
C LYS A 5 -27.58 11.86 -2.49
N LEU A 6 -26.89 10.75 -2.76
CA LEU A 6 -25.45 10.71 -3.02
C LEU A 6 -25.10 11.29 -4.39
N ILE A 7 -25.92 11.03 -5.42
CA ILE A 7 -25.73 11.59 -6.77
C ILE A 7 -25.71 13.12 -6.75
N LYS A 8 -26.43 13.75 -5.79
CA LYS A 8 -26.45 15.21 -5.64
C LYS A 8 -25.13 15.79 -5.08
N GLY A 9 -24.17 14.96 -4.70
CA GLY A 9 -22.83 15.40 -4.28
C GLY A 9 -22.81 16.21 -2.99
N ARG A 10 -23.88 16.19 -2.19
CA ARG A 10 -23.95 17.00 -0.97
C ARG A 10 -23.07 16.40 0.13
N PHE A 11 -22.27 17.25 0.77
CA PHE A 11 -21.33 16.84 1.82
C PHE A 11 -22.00 16.02 2.94
N GLN A 12 -23.14 16.48 3.46
CA GLN A 12 -23.82 15.82 4.57
C GLN A 12 -24.25 14.38 4.22
N ASP A 13 -24.87 14.20 3.05
CA ASP A 13 -25.34 12.88 2.59
C ASP A 13 -24.14 11.94 2.31
N ASN A 14 -23.07 12.46 1.69
CA ASN A 14 -21.86 11.70 1.39
C ASN A 14 -21.06 11.34 2.65
N PHE A 15 -20.95 12.26 3.61
CA PHE A 15 -20.26 12.02 4.86
C PHE A 15 -21.00 10.99 5.72
N GLU A 16 -22.34 11.06 5.80
CA GLU A 16 -23.15 10.04 6.46
C GLU A 16 -22.96 8.66 5.82
N PHE A 17 -22.91 8.61 4.48
CA PHE A 17 -22.59 7.37 3.77
C PHE A 17 -21.21 6.83 4.11
N LEU A 18 -20.16 7.66 4.16
CA LEU A 18 -18.81 7.22 4.51
C LEU A 18 -18.74 6.67 5.94
N GLN A 19 -19.43 7.29 6.88
CA GLN A 19 -19.52 6.79 8.26
C GLN A 19 -20.18 5.42 8.31
N TRP A 20 -21.28 5.24 7.58
CA TRP A 20 -21.94 3.94 7.47
C TRP A 20 -21.05 2.92 6.75
N PHE A 21 -20.38 3.32 5.66
CA PHE A 21 -19.51 2.46 4.87
C PHE A 21 -18.31 1.98 5.68
N LYS A 22 -17.70 2.84 6.50
CA LYS A 22 -16.63 2.44 7.42
C LYS A 22 -17.11 1.38 8.41
N LYS A 23 -18.30 1.56 8.99
CA LYS A 23 -18.89 0.56 9.90
C LYS A 23 -19.20 -0.75 9.18
N LEU A 24 -19.69 -0.69 7.95
CA LEU A 24 -19.90 -1.87 7.11
C LEU A 24 -18.57 -2.58 6.85
N PHE A 25 -17.55 -1.86 6.42
CA PHE A 25 -16.22 -2.40 6.16
C PHE A 25 -15.66 -3.08 7.41
N ASP A 26 -15.68 -2.41 8.55
CA ASP A 26 -15.15 -2.96 9.81
C ASP A 26 -15.89 -4.21 10.29
N ALA A 27 -17.19 -4.33 9.99
CA ALA A 27 -17.98 -5.49 10.38
C ALA A 27 -17.84 -6.70 9.43
N ASN A 28 -17.39 -6.47 8.19
CA ASN A 28 -17.36 -7.50 7.15
C ASN A 28 -15.94 -7.83 6.67
N TYR A 29 -14.95 -7.01 6.99
CA TYR A 29 -13.56 -7.27 6.62
C TYR A 29 -12.95 -8.29 7.58
N ASP A 30 -12.52 -9.41 7.01
CA ASP A 30 -11.94 -10.57 7.69
C ASP A 30 -10.41 -10.49 7.83
N GLY A 31 -9.81 -9.36 7.46
CA GLY A 31 -8.36 -9.14 7.59
C GLY A 31 -7.53 -9.71 6.45
N ARG A 32 -8.16 -10.37 5.47
CA ARG A 32 -7.44 -10.98 4.34
C ARG A 32 -6.97 -9.95 3.33
N GLU A 33 -5.85 -10.25 2.68
CA GLU A 33 -5.36 -9.46 1.55
C GLU A 33 -6.38 -9.47 0.40
N TYR A 34 -6.62 -8.30 -0.19
CA TYR A 34 -7.56 -8.16 -1.30
C TYR A 34 -6.88 -8.51 -2.63
N ASP A 35 -7.16 -9.69 -3.17
CA ASP A 35 -6.78 -10.05 -4.54
C ASP A 35 -7.83 -9.54 -5.54
N ALA A 36 -7.47 -8.50 -6.29
CA ALA A 36 -8.35 -7.88 -7.27
C ALA A 36 -8.57 -8.75 -8.52
N TYR A 37 -7.65 -9.65 -8.86
CA TYR A 37 -7.77 -10.55 -10.02
C TYR A 37 -8.75 -11.67 -9.71
N GLU A 38 -8.60 -12.31 -8.55
CA GLU A 38 -9.55 -13.32 -8.06
C GLU A 38 -10.94 -12.73 -7.84
N ALA A 39 -11.04 -11.54 -7.21
CA ALA A 39 -12.33 -10.88 -6.96
C ALA A 39 -13.11 -10.54 -8.25
N ARG A 40 -12.42 -10.37 -9.39
CA ARG A 40 -13.03 -10.18 -10.71
C ARG A 40 -13.29 -11.49 -11.47
N GLY A 41 -13.06 -12.65 -10.85
CA GLY A 41 -13.21 -13.95 -11.49
C GLY A 41 -12.18 -14.20 -12.59
N GLY A 42 -10.97 -13.66 -12.45
CA GLY A 42 -9.89 -13.81 -13.42
C GLY A 42 -9.94 -12.85 -14.61
N ILE A 43 -10.82 -11.85 -14.59
CA ILE A 43 -10.90 -10.83 -15.66
C ILE A 43 -9.80 -9.78 -15.44
N PRO A 44 -8.88 -9.59 -16.40
CA PRO A 44 -7.86 -8.54 -16.32
C PRO A 44 -8.50 -7.14 -16.32
N LEU A 45 -7.96 -6.21 -15.53
CA LEU A 45 -8.44 -4.83 -15.51
C LEU A 45 -7.81 -4.07 -16.68
N GLY A 46 -8.60 -3.33 -17.45
CA GLY A 46 -8.11 -2.55 -18.60
C GLY A 46 -8.32 -3.21 -19.97
N SER A 47 -8.92 -4.41 -20.04
CA SER A 47 -9.38 -5.00 -21.29
C SER A 47 -10.69 -4.36 -21.75
N GLY A 48 -10.64 -3.06 -22.04
CA GLY A 48 -11.67 -2.41 -22.85
C GLY A 48 -11.57 -2.95 -24.27
N PHE A 49 -12.70 -3.41 -24.82
CA PHE A 49 -12.91 -3.53 -26.26
C PHE A 49 -11.95 -4.48 -27.01
N GLN A 50 -11.96 -5.77 -26.67
CA GLN A 50 -11.76 -6.79 -27.71
C GLN A 50 -13.07 -7.56 -27.84
N ASP A 51 -13.76 -7.34 -28.97
CA ASP A 51 -14.93 -8.07 -29.41
C ASP A 51 -14.63 -9.59 -29.41
N ASN A 52 -14.93 -10.24 -28.28
CA ASN A 52 -14.95 -11.69 -28.22
C ASN A 52 -16.40 -12.14 -28.01
N PRO A 53 -17.11 -12.60 -29.07
CA PRO A 53 -18.54 -12.88 -29.04
C PRO A 53 -18.85 -14.24 -28.39
N GLY A 54 -18.29 -14.52 -27.21
CA GLY A 54 -18.40 -15.84 -26.59
C GLY A 54 -18.40 -15.93 -25.07
N PHE A 55 -18.22 -14.83 -24.32
CA PHE A 55 -18.09 -14.93 -22.86
C PHE A 55 -19.31 -14.39 -22.13
N GLN A 56 -20.22 -15.29 -21.75
CA GLN A 56 -21.26 -15.01 -20.77
C GLN A 56 -20.63 -14.94 -19.38
N ALA A 57 -20.75 -13.77 -18.74
CA ALA A 57 -20.41 -13.62 -17.33
C ALA A 57 -21.17 -14.69 -16.50
N PRO A 58 -20.52 -15.43 -15.60
CA PRO A 58 -21.22 -16.33 -14.70
C PRO A 58 -22.18 -15.50 -13.83
N PRO A 59 -23.42 -15.97 -13.60
CA PRO A 59 -24.37 -15.26 -12.76
C PRO A 59 -23.82 -15.13 -11.33
N PRO A 60 -24.09 -14.02 -10.64
CA PRO A 60 -23.63 -13.83 -9.26
C PRO A 60 -24.18 -14.97 -8.37
N PRO A 61 -23.39 -15.47 -7.40
CA PRO A 61 -23.86 -16.48 -6.48
C PRO A 61 -25.03 -15.92 -5.66
N ARG A 62 -26.23 -16.45 -5.90
CA ARG A 62 -27.41 -16.17 -5.08
C ARG A 62 -27.22 -16.83 -3.71
N VAL A 63 -26.79 -16.04 -2.73
CA VAL A 63 -26.95 -16.42 -1.32
C VAL A 63 -28.45 -16.56 -1.02
N PRO A 64 -28.92 -17.65 -0.40
CA PRO A 64 -30.33 -17.82 -0.09
C PRO A 64 -30.71 -16.93 1.10
N VAL A 65 -31.30 -15.77 0.81
CA VAL A 65 -31.98 -14.97 1.84
C VAL A 65 -33.30 -15.68 2.16
N LYS A 66 -33.35 -16.38 3.30
CA LYS A 66 -34.61 -16.85 3.88
C LYS A 66 -35.45 -15.63 4.25
N ALA A 67 -36.47 -15.34 3.45
CA ALA A 67 -37.55 -14.44 3.81
C ALA A 67 -38.51 -15.16 4.78
N PRO A 68 -38.95 -14.55 5.90
CA PRO A 68 -40.18 -14.94 6.54
C PRO A 68 -41.35 -14.18 5.90
N SER A 69 -42.27 -14.94 5.31
CA SER A 69 -43.56 -14.48 4.83
C SER A 69 -44.52 -14.11 5.96
N ALA A 70 -45.44 -13.23 5.60
CA ALA A 70 -46.50 -12.59 6.38
C ALA A 70 -47.38 -13.50 7.26
N SER A 71 -47.97 -12.89 8.29
CA SER A 71 -49.37 -13.13 8.65
C SER A 71 -49.96 -11.89 9.33
N ARG A 72 -50.89 -11.23 8.63
CA ARG A 72 -51.86 -10.28 9.19
C ARG A 72 -52.88 -11.07 10.02
N ILE A 73 -53.16 -10.62 11.23
CA ILE A 73 -54.49 -10.79 11.84
C ILE A 73 -54.88 -9.44 12.46
N ILE A 74 -56.04 -8.95 12.01
CA ILE A 74 -56.77 -7.79 12.51
C ILE A 74 -57.65 -8.28 13.66
N GLN A 75 -57.57 -7.66 14.84
CA GLN A 75 -58.68 -7.64 15.79
C GLN A 75 -58.70 -6.30 16.56
N LYS A 76 -59.83 -5.60 16.43
CA LYS A 76 -60.22 -4.42 17.21
C LYS A 76 -60.62 -4.87 18.62
N GLN A 77 -60.20 -4.16 19.67
CA GLN A 77 -61.09 -3.44 20.60
C GLN A 77 -60.36 -2.90 21.85
N GLN A 78 -60.58 -1.61 22.07
CA GLN A 78 -60.90 -0.90 23.32
C GLN A 78 -59.86 -0.72 24.46
N VAL A 79 -59.58 0.57 24.67
CA VAL A 79 -59.04 1.33 25.82
C VAL A 79 -59.43 0.83 27.22
N PRO A 80 -58.56 1.04 28.24
CA PRO A 80 -58.69 2.24 29.09
C PRO A 80 -57.36 2.93 29.52
N LYS A 81 -57.57 4.11 30.12
CA LYS A 81 -56.67 5.20 30.51
C LYS A 81 -55.54 4.89 31.52
N ALA A 82 -54.48 5.71 31.38
CA ALA A 82 -53.67 6.41 32.38
C ALA A 82 -52.73 5.63 33.33
N GLN A 83 -51.42 5.89 33.24
CA GLN A 83 -50.69 6.69 34.23
C GLN A 83 -49.26 6.98 33.76
N GLN A 84 -48.84 8.23 33.93
CA GLN A 84 -47.47 8.69 33.79
C GLN A 84 -46.60 8.00 34.84
N GLN A 85 -45.50 7.38 34.43
CA GLN A 85 -44.34 7.20 35.31
C GLN A 85 -43.04 7.36 34.53
N GLN A 86 -42.25 8.26 35.09
CA GLN A 86 -41.03 8.84 34.58
C GLN A 86 -39.88 7.88 34.90
N ASN A 87 -39.40 7.13 33.90
CA ASN A 87 -38.24 6.26 34.08
C ASN A 87 -36.99 6.93 33.50
N ARG A 88 -36.14 7.43 34.41
CA ARG A 88 -34.76 7.82 34.12
C ARG A 88 -33.96 6.56 33.80
N VAL A 89 -33.50 6.44 32.55
CA VAL A 89 -32.48 5.45 32.18
C VAL A 89 -31.10 6.11 32.25
N ALA A 90 -30.29 5.66 33.20
CA ALA A 90 -28.86 5.93 33.24
C ALA A 90 -28.17 5.24 32.04
N PRO A 91 -27.16 5.85 31.39
CA PRO A 91 -26.40 5.16 30.36
C PRO A 91 -25.48 4.15 31.04
N THR A 92 -25.76 2.87 30.86
CA THR A 92 -24.78 1.80 31.11
C THR A 92 -23.74 1.87 30.00
N VAL A 93 -22.57 2.39 30.32
CA VAL A 93 -21.38 2.34 29.45
C VAL A 93 -20.95 0.87 29.37
N ARG A 94 -21.39 0.16 28.32
CA ARG A 94 -20.79 -1.11 27.93
C ARG A 94 -19.48 -0.81 27.22
N GLN A 95 -18.40 -0.92 27.99
CA GLN A 95 -17.03 -0.91 27.50
C GLN A 95 -16.82 -2.15 26.64
N THR A 96 -16.96 -2.02 25.32
CA THR A 96 -16.50 -3.03 24.36
C THR A 96 -14.98 -2.90 24.24
N GLN A 97 -14.26 -3.60 25.12
CA GLN A 97 -12.89 -4.04 24.83
C GLN A 97 -13.00 -5.09 23.71
N ALA A 98 -12.95 -4.63 22.46
CA ALA A 98 -12.84 -5.49 21.30
C ALA A 98 -11.40 -5.43 20.80
N MET A 99 -10.75 -6.59 20.84
CA MET A 99 -9.46 -6.95 20.27
C MET A 99 -9.02 -6.07 19.08
N ARG A 100 -8.01 -5.22 19.30
CA ARG A 100 -7.21 -4.55 18.25
C ARG A 100 -5.72 -4.85 18.44
N GLY A 101 -5.36 -6.09 18.79
CA GLY A 101 -4.03 -6.41 19.31
C GLY A 101 -3.02 -7.05 18.34
N GLY A 102 -3.42 -7.44 17.12
CA GLY A 102 -2.53 -8.20 16.21
C GLY A 102 -1.68 -7.33 15.29
N ASP A 103 -2.34 -6.52 14.45
CA ASP A 103 -1.64 -5.77 13.39
C ASP A 103 -0.86 -4.56 13.90
N ALA A 104 -1.30 -3.95 15.00
CA ALA A 104 -0.61 -2.81 15.59
C ALA A 104 0.82 -3.17 16.03
N GLY A 105 1.02 -4.37 16.60
CA GLY A 105 2.34 -4.84 17.00
C GLY A 105 3.25 -5.15 15.81
N LYS A 106 2.69 -5.68 14.71
CA LYS A 106 3.47 -5.94 13.50
C LYS A 106 3.86 -4.66 12.76
N ILE A 107 2.98 -3.66 12.75
CA ILE A 107 3.29 -2.31 12.23
C ILE A 107 4.40 -1.67 13.06
N GLU A 108 4.36 -1.80 14.38
CA GLU A 108 5.39 -1.27 15.28
C GLU A 108 6.73 -1.98 15.07
N GLU A 109 6.74 -3.31 14.95
CA GLU A 109 7.93 -4.12 14.66
C GLU A 109 8.57 -3.74 13.31
N LEU A 110 7.78 -3.64 12.24
CA LEU A 110 8.27 -3.24 10.93
C LEU A 110 8.81 -1.80 10.94
N THR A 111 8.17 -0.91 11.70
CA THR A 111 8.62 0.48 11.87
C THR A 111 9.97 0.52 12.59
N ALA A 112 10.14 -0.26 13.65
CA ALA A 112 11.41 -0.38 14.38
C ALA A 112 12.53 -0.90 13.47
N LYS A 113 12.24 -1.91 12.64
CA LYS A 113 13.21 -2.46 11.68
C LYS A 113 13.60 -1.44 10.59
N MET A 114 12.65 -0.65 10.10
CA MET A 114 12.97 0.44 9.17
C MET A 114 13.87 1.50 9.82
N MET A 115 13.61 1.88 11.08
CA MET A 115 14.44 2.84 11.80
C MET A 115 15.86 2.31 12.00
N GLU A 116 16.02 1.05 12.42
CA GLU A 116 17.32 0.39 12.59
C GLU A 116 18.10 0.33 11.27
N MET A 117 17.43 -0.06 10.18
CA MET A 117 18.04 -0.11 8.85
C MET A 117 18.50 1.28 8.39
N ASN A 118 17.68 2.32 8.60
CA ASN A 118 18.05 3.69 8.24
C ASN A 118 19.29 4.17 9.00
N VAL A 119 19.38 3.90 10.30
CA VAL A 119 20.57 4.23 11.10
C VAL A 119 21.80 3.47 10.61
N THR A 120 21.63 2.19 10.26
CA THR A 120 22.72 1.37 9.73
C THR A 120 23.22 1.89 8.38
N VAL A 121 22.30 2.21 7.46
CA VAL A 121 22.64 2.79 6.15
C VAL A 121 23.36 4.13 6.32
N GLU A 122 22.86 5.03 7.17
CA GLU A 122 23.52 6.31 7.44
C GLU A 122 24.95 6.12 8.00
N GLY A 123 25.14 5.14 8.86
CA GLY A 123 26.47 4.76 9.36
C GLY A 123 27.40 4.29 8.25
N LEU A 124 26.92 3.38 7.41
CA LEU A 124 27.67 2.85 6.27
C LEU A 124 27.99 3.91 5.22
N GLU A 125 27.08 4.85 4.96
CA GLU A 125 27.33 5.97 4.03
C GLU A 125 28.45 6.87 4.53
N LYS A 126 28.48 7.17 5.84
CA LYS A 126 29.58 7.94 6.45
C LYS A 126 30.91 7.20 6.34
N GLU A 127 30.93 5.89 6.58
CA GLU A 127 32.13 5.08 6.45
C GLU A 127 32.59 4.99 4.99
N ARG A 128 31.68 4.78 4.04
CA ARG A 128 31.96 4.80 2.60
C ARG A 128 32.62 6.11 2.18
N ASP A 129 32.01 7.25 2.55
CA ASP A 129 32.51 8.57 2.17
C ASP A 129 33.85 8.87 2.86
N PHE A 130 34.03 8.42 4.10
CA PHE A 130 35.30 8.54 4.82
C PHE A 130 36.44 7.77 4.15
N TYR A 131 36.21 6.52 3.74
CA TYR A 131 37.23 5.73 3.05
C TYR A 131 37.47 6.26 1.63
N PHE A 132 36.42 6.61 0.89
CA PHE A 132 36.55 7.19 -0.45
C PHE A 132 37.36 8.49 -0.43
N GLY A 133 37.08 9.39 0.52
CA GLY A 133 37.84 10.63 0.68
C GLY A 133 39.32 10.40 0.97
N LYS A 134 39.67 9.37 1.76
CA LYS A 134 41.07 8.98 1.99
C LYS A 134 41.74 8.45 0.72
N LEU A 135 41.07 7.55 -0.01
CA LEU A 135 41.60 6.99 -1.25
C LEU A 135 41.81 8.09 -2.31
N ARG A 136 40.87 9.02 -2.44
CA ARG A 136 41.01 10.19 -3.32
C ARG A 136 42.18 11.09 -2.91
N ALA A 137 42.38 11.35 -1.62
CA ALA A 137 43.53 12.12 -1.16
C ALA A 137 44.87 11.43 -1.46
N ILE A 138 44.93 10.10 -1.30
CA ILE A 138 46.11 9.29 -1.65
C ILE A 138 46.37 9.36 -3.16
N GLU A 139 45.33 9.25 -3.99
CA GLU A 139 45.44 9.35 -5.44
C GLU A 139 46.05 10.68 -5.89
N VAL A 140 45.54 11.81 -5.36
CA VAL A 140 46.10 13.16 -5.65
C VAL A 140 47.59 13.21 -5.32
N LEU A 141 47.98 12.71 -4.14
CA LEU A 141 49.39 12.68 -3.72
C LEU A 141 50.27 11.84 -4.64
N CYS A 142 49.73 10.76 -5.20
CA CYS A 142 50.46 9.91 -6.15
C CYS A 142 50.64 10.62 -7.51
N GLN A 143 49.61 11.32 -7.99
CA GLN A 143 49.62 12.06 -9.26
C GLN A 143 50.53 13.30 -9.22
N GLU A 144 50.57 14.03 -8.09
CA GLU A 144 51.43 15.21 -7.92
C GLU A 144 52.94 14.88 -7.94
N GLN A 145 53.30 13.63 -7.64
CA GLN A 145 54.69 13.14 -7.56
C GLN A 145 55.07 12.26 -8.77
N GLU A 146 54.41 12.43 -9.91
CA GLU A 146 54.63 11.62 -11.12
C GLU A 146 56.08 11.71 -11.64
N GLY A 147 56.92 10.82 -11.13
CA GLY A 147 58.26 10.52 -11.60
C GLY A 147 58.66 9.13 -11.13
N GLU A 148 59.05 8.25 -12.07
CA GLU A 148 59.54 6.85 -12.00
C GLU A 148 59.59 6.11 -10.63
N ASN A 149 58.54 6.24 -9.81
CA ASN A 149 58.46 5.53 -8.54
C ASN A 149 57.53 4.32 -8.69
N THR A 150 58.16 3.16 -8.88
CA THR A 150 57.48 1.86 -9.01
C THR A 150 56.53 1.53 -7.85
N VAL A 151 56.70 2.15 -6.67
CA VAL A 151 55.78 2.00 -5.54
C VAL A 151 54.48 2.78 -5.77
N LEU A 152 54.56 4.00 -6.32
CA LEU A 152 53.38 4.81 -6.63
C LEU A 152 52.53 4.15 -7.72
N THR A 153 53.16 3.55 -8.74
CA THR A 153 52.45 2.77 -9.77
C THR A 153 51.65 1.63 -9.16
N LYS A 154 52.25 0.84 -8.25
CA LYS A 154 51.54 -0.25 -7.55
C LYS A 154 50.38 0.22 -6.68
N ILE A 155 50.48 1.43 -6.11
CA ILE A 155 49.38 2.02 -5.33
C ILE A 155 48.23 2.42 -6.26
N LEU A 156 48.52 3.03 -7.41
CA LEU A 156 47.51 3.36 -8.41
C LEU A 156 46.84 2.11 -8.97
N ASP A 157 47.59 1.03 -9.23
CA ASP A 157 47.02 -0.26 -9.67
C ASP A 157 45.98 -0.80 -8.68
N ILE A 158 46.21 -0.62 -7.37
CA ILE A 158 45.23 -1.02 -6.33
C ILE A 158 44.02 -0.09 -6.33
N LEU A 159 44.22 1.23 -6.51
CA LEU A 159 43.13 2.21 -6.51
C LEU A 159 42.21 2.07 -7.73
N TYR A 160 42.74 1.61 -8.86
CA TYR A 160 42.00 1.41 -10.10
C TYR A 160 41.59 -0.05 -10.34
N ALA A 161 41.93 -0.96 -9.43
CA ALA A 161 41.44 -2.32 -9.48
C ALA A 161 39.90 -2.35 -9.37
N THR A 162 39.25 -3.07 -10.28
CA THR A 162 37.79 -3.26 -10.29
C THR A 162 37.43 -4.66 -9.81
N GLU A 163 36.35 -4.77 -9.04
CA GLU A 163 35.72 -6.05 -8.73
C GLU A 163 34.67 -6.38 -9.80
N ASP A 164 34.39 -7.66 -10.03
CA ASP A 164 33.48 -8.16 -11.07
C ASP A 164 32.07 -7.52 -10.90
N GLY A 165 31.71 -6.61 -11.81
CA GLY A 165 30.48 -5.82 -11.75
C GLY A 165 30.62 -4.34 -11.36
N PHE A 166 31.84 -3.85 -11.11
CA PHE A 166 32.15 -2.43 -10.89
C PHE A 166 33.12 -1.95 -11.97
N ALA A 167 32.63 -1.60 -13.16
CA ALA A 167 33.48 -1.05 -14.22
C ALA A 167 33.79 0.45 -13.98
N PRO A 168 34.95 0.96 -14.42
CA PRO A 168 35.24 2.39 -14.38
C PRO A 168 34.19 3.17 -15.20
N PRO A 169 33.82 4.40 -14.81
CA PRO A 169 32.79 5.20 -15.48
C PRO A 169 32.98 5.37 -17.01
N GLU A 170 34.20 5.16 -17.51
CA GLU A 170 34.54 5.25 -18.92
C GLU A 170 33.88 4.17 -19.79
N GLU A 171 33.41 3.05 -19.22
CA GLU A 171 32.72 1.99 -19.98
C GLU A 171 31.20 2.18 -20.08
N LEU A 172 30.59 3.09 -19.30
CA LEU A 172 29.12 3.27 -19.28
C LEU A 172 28.60 4.31 -20.28
N ASP A 173 29.46 5.22 -20.77
CA ASP A 173 29.06 6.31 -21.70
C ASP A 173 28.80 5.79 -23.14
N GLY A 174 29.05 4.51 -23.41
CA GLY A 174 28.83 3.86 -24.70
C GLY A 174 27.51 3.11 -24.88
N LEU A 175 26.66 3.02 -23.84
CA LEU A 175 25.44 2.18 -23.87
C LEU A 175 24.12 2.96 -23.78
N VAL A 176 24.13 4.29 -23.88
CA VAL A 176 22.91 5.03 -24.24
C VAL A 176 22.73 4.89 -25.75
N GLN A 177 22.22 3.72 -26.16
CA GLN A 177 21.57 3.58 -27.47
C GLN A 177 20.41 4.58 -27.47
N HIS A 178 20.58 5.66 -28.23
CA HIS A 178 19.47 6.43 -28.76
C HIS A 178 18.60 5.46 -29.58
N GLU A 179 17.62 4.84 -28.93
CA GLU A 179 16.43 4.32 -29.62
C GLU A 179 15.55 5.52 -30.01
N ASP A 180 16.06 6.38 -30.90
CA ASP A 180 15.22 7.33 -31.62
C ASP A 180 14.72 6.62 -32.88
N GLU A 181 13.54 6.02 -32.73
CA GLU A 181 12.45 5.91 -33.71
C GLU A 181 12.82 6.29 -35.16
N GLU A 182 13.31 5.31 -35.93
CA GLU A 182 13.19 5.35 -37.40
C GLU A 182 11.75 4.96 -37.76
N GLU A 183 10.83 5.94 -37.61
CA GLU A 183 9.46 5.81 -38.08
C GLU A 183 9.45 5.86 -39.62
N ALA A 184 9.25 4.69 -40.22
CA ALA A 184 8.85 4.55 -41.61
C ALA A 184 7.42 5.10 -41.79
N TYR A 185 7.26 6.14 -42.61
CA TYR A 185 6.45 6.19 -43.85
C TYR A 185 6.41 7.61 -44.43
#